data_AF-A0A964C577-F1
#
_entry.id   AF-A0A964C577-F1
#
_cell.length_a   1.000
_cell.length_b   1.000
_cell.length_c   1.000
_cell.angle_alpha   90.00
_cell.angle_beta   90.00
_cell.angle_gamma   90.00
#
_symmetry.space_group_name_H-M   'P 1'
#
loop_
_entity.id
_entity.type
_entity.pdbx_description
1 polymer ?
#
loop_
_entity_poly.entity_id
_entity_poly.type
_entity_poly.pdbx_seq_one_letter_code
_entity_poly.pdbx_strand_id
1 'polypeptide(L)'
;MPDTFFCADASKCVQEDIIGTGTNYQTYVLIECCLPWESEAFNSKQVPQNLRDLVEEVEHSKQKIRFLLINSDKHKCANNRKVLIYDNKSQELFEGYEKHEFNASNIYEVAGIVKSYLAGEVPDCEVGNNQSRDILVCTHGSHDRCCARYGNPFYAQATALVSELELSDVRVWKSSHFGGHRMAPTAIDLPDGRYYGNLDRISFKSILTRSGDIECLNQVYRGWGILPNQIQVLEREFIIRYGWDWFNYKVSGCIVEKHLENDGFVAELTFEKVDGTYIYRAELVKDEAKTVKLKGSCGAKQESEFVKYLVKDSYFYSKKDESRFVIYPGIPQPILVEIM
;
A
#
# COMPACT_ATOMS: atom_id res chain seq x y z
N MET A 1 -17.27 10.36 31.14
CA MET A 1 -16.21 10.66 30.15
C MET A 1 -16.91 11.01 28.86
N PRO A 2 -16.55 12.08 28.13
CA PRO A 2 -17.12 12.26 26.79
C PRO A 2 -16.82 11.02 25.96
N ASP A 3 -17.84 10.47 25.29
CA ASP A 3 -17.75 9.26 24.47
C ASP A 3 -16.58 9.40 23.50
N THR A 4 -15.54 8.62 23.75
CA THR A 4 -14.25 8.85 23.10
C THR A 4 -14.32 8.20 21.72
N PHE A 5 -14.76 8.96 20.71
CA PHE A 5 -14.88 8.48 19.32
C PHE A 5 -13.56 7.90 18.78
N PHE A 6 -13.65 6.76 18.08
CA PHE A 6 -12.54 6.11 17.35
C PHE A 6 -12.98 5.85 15.92
N CYS A 7 -12.28 6.44 14.94
CA CYS A 7 -12.65 6.29 13.52
C CYS A 7 -12.58 4.83 13.04
N ALA A 8 -11.66 4.03 13.59
CA ALA A 8 -11.56 2.61 13.26
C ALA A 8 -12.74 1.77 13.75
N ASP A 9 -13.33 2.14 14.89
CA ASP A 9 -14.51 1.44 15.40
C ASP A 9 -15.73 1.79 14.56
N ALA A 10 -15.85 3.06 14.14
CA ALA A 10 -16.91 3.51 13.25
C ALA A 10 -16.87 2.82 11.88
N SER A 11 -15.68 2.73 11.26
CA SER A 11 -15.48 2.04 9.97
C SER A 11 -15.83 0.54 10.07
N LYS A 12 -15.40 -0.14 11.14
CA LYS A 12 -15.76 -1.55 11.41
C LYS A 12 -17.24 -1.75 11.66
N CYS A 13 -17.89 -0.83 12.39
CA CYS A 13 -19.31 -0.91 12.70
C CYS A 13 -20.19 -0.87 11.44
N VAL A 14 -19.78 -0.10 10.42
CA VAL A 14 -20.48 -0.03 9.14
C VAL A 14 -19.98 -1.05 8.12
N GLN A 15 -19.04 -1.93 8.51
CA GLN A 15 -18.40 -2.92 7.64
C GLN A 15 -17.88 -2.29 6.34
N GLU A 16 -17.16 -1.16 6.45
CA GLU A 16 -16.63 -0.44 5.29
C GLU A 16 -15.81 -1.39 4.40
N ASP A 17 -16.16 -1.46 3.11
CA ASP A 17 -15.32 -2.16 2.12
C ASP A 17 -14.05 -1.34 1.88
N ILE A 18 -12.89 -1.79 2.38
CA ILE A 18 -11.66 -0.99 2.42
C ILE A 18 -10.84 -1.02 1.13
N ILE A 19 -11.29 -1.73 0.08
CA ILE A 19 -10.60 -1.78 -1.21
C ILE A 19 -10.53 -0.40 -1.87
N GLY A 20 -9.52 -0.17 -2.72
CA GLY A 20 -9.35 1.11 -3.41
C GLY A 20 -8.81 2.23 -2.52
N THR A 21 -8.30 1.89 -1.33
CA THR A 21 -7.77 2.87 -0.37
C THR A 21 -6.26 2.81 -0.21
N GLY A 22 -5.56 1.91 -0.93
CA GLY A 22 -4.10 1.90 -1.01
C GLY A 22 -3.61 3.12 -1.78
N THR A 23 -2.56 3.79 -1.31
CA THR A 23 -2.06 5.01 -1.95
C THR A 23 -1.10 4.70 -3.10
N ASN A 24 -1.24 5.42 -4.22
CA ASN A 24 -0.42 5.24 -5.42
C ASN A 24 0.83 6.14 -5.39
N TYR A 25 1.98 5.57 -5.02
CA TYR A 25 3.28 6.27 -5.03
C TYR A 25 4.28 5.52 -5.91
N GLN A 26 5.15 6.26 -6.60
CA GLN A 26 6.22 5.71 -7.42
C GLN A 26 7.46 5.38 -6.60
N THR A 27 7.69 6.12 -5.52
CA THR A 27 8.84 5.91 -4.65
C THR A 27 8.44 6.04 -3.19
N TYR A 28 8.90 5.12 -2.34
CA TYR A 28 8.87 5.26 -0.89
C TYR A 28 10.28 5.54 -0.38
N VAL A 29 10.42 6.54 0.49
CA VAL A 29 11.65 6.84 1.20
C VAL A 29 11.38 6.66 2.69
N LEU A 30 11.89 5.57 3.25
CA LEU A 30 11.73 5.23 4.66
C LEU A 30 13.00 5.61 5.43
N ILE A 31 12.85 6.39 6.49
CA ILE A 31 13.96 6.94 7.25
C ILE A 31 13.84 6.49 8.69
N GLU A 32 14.83 5.74 9.16
CA GLU A 32 14.87 5.35 10.57
C GLU A 32 15.01 6.60 11.45
N CYS A 33 14.06 6.79 12.36
CA CYS A 33 14.02 7.95 13.23
C CYS A 33 13.49 7.57 14.61
N CYS A 34 14.01 8.24 15.63
CA CYS A 34 13.62 7.99 17.01
C CYS A 34 12.19 8.44 17.31
N LEU A 35 11.51 7.64 18.12
CA LEU A 35 10.28 8.06 18.80
C LEU A 35 10.59 9.02 19.97
N PRO A 36 9.62 9.83 20.44
CA PRO A 36 8.30 10.05 19.86
C PRO A 36 8.34 10.96 18.63
N TRP A 37 7.32 10.83 17.78
CA TRP A 37 7.08 11.73 16.65
C TRP A 37 5.93 12.70 16.96
N GLU A 38 6.05 13.92 16.46
CA GLU A 38 4.97 14.93 16.45
C GLU A 38 3.85 14.53 15.48
N SER A 39 2.66 15.14 15.60
CA SER A 39 1.50 14.84 14.72
C SER A 39 1.87 14.88 13.23
N GLU A 40 2.68 15.88 12.86
CA GLU A 40 3.39 15.91 11.59
C GLU A 40 4.79 15.33 11.79
N ALA A 41 5.02 14.11 11.28
CA ALA A 41 6.18 13.31 11.64
C ALA A 41 7.52 14.01 11.35
N PHE A 42 7.63 14.71 10.22
CA PHE A 42 8.85 15.44 9.84
C PHE A 42 9.08 16.74 10.61
N ASN A 43 8.08 17.22 11.37
CA ASN A 43 8.25 18.34 12.29
C ASN A 43 8.87 17.93 13.64
N SER A 44 9.05 16.62 13.87
CA SER A 44 9.64 16.08 15.10
C SER A 44 11.04 16.63 15.36
N LYS A 45 11.36 16.86 16.65
CA LYS A 45 12.63 17.45 17.10
C LYS A 45 13.88 16.73 16.56
N GLN A 46 13.78 15.43 16.34
CA GLN A 46 14.85 14.55 15.87
C GLN A 46 15.15 14.77 14.39
N VAL A 47 14.22 15.32 13.61
CA VAL A 47 14.35 15.53 12.16
C VAL A 47 15.04 16.88 11.91
N PRO A 48 16.24 16.90 11.31
CA PRO A 48 17.01 18.12 11.08
C PRO A 48 16.43 18.96 9.94
N GLN A 49 16.74 20.26 9.93
CA GLN A 49 16.16 21.22 8.98
C GLN A 49 16.41 20.83 7.53
N ASN A 50 17.62 20.40 7.17
CA ASN A 50 17.95 20.00 5.80
C ASN A 50 17.10 18.83 5.28
N LEU A 51 16.67 17.92 6.16
CA LEU A 51 15.76 16.84 5.80
C LEU A 51 14.32 17.33 5.65
N ARG A 52 13.88 18.29 6.47
CA ARG A 52 12.58 18.94 6.31
C ARG A 52 12.49 19.68 4.98
N ASP A 53 13.52 20.46 4.67
CA ASP A 53 13.63 21.21 3.41
C ASP A 53 13.54 20.28 2.19
N LEU A 54 14.19 19.11 2.25
CA LEU A 54 14.08 18.09 1.19
C LEU A 54 12.65 17.54 1.04
N VAL A 55 11.99 17.22 2.15
CA VAL A 55 10.60 16.71 2.09
C VAL A 55 9.68 17.77 1.48
N GLU A 56 9.79 19.03 1.92
CA GLU A 56 9.04 20.14 1.37
C GLU A 56 9.34 20.36 -0.12
N GLU A 57 10.62 20.32 -0.53
CA GLU A 57 11.04 20.44 -1.93
C GLU A 57 10.37 19.37 -2.82
N VAL A 58 10.36 18.12 -2.36
CA VAL A 58 9.75 17.01 -3.09
C VAL A 58 8.22 17.14 -3.14
N GLU A 59 7.58 17.54 -2.05
CA GLU A 59 6.12 17.80 -2.03
C GLU A 59 5.72 18.89 -3.03
N HIS A 60 6.48 19.98 -3.12
CA HIS A 60 6.25 21.05 -4.10
C HIS A 60 6.48 20.61 -5.56
N SER A 61 7.40 19.68 -5.78
CA SER A 61 7.70 19.16 -7.12
C SER A 61 6.59 18.30 -7.73
N LYS A 62 5.56 17.94 -6.94
CA LYS A 62 4.46 17.03 -7.32
C LYS A 62 4.91 15.63 -7.77
N GLN A 63 6.15 15.26 -7.46
CA GLN A 63 6.61 13.88 -7.67
C GLN A 63 5.82 12.94 -6.76
N LYS A 64 5.55 11.73 -7.22
CA LYS A 64 4.82 10.71 -6.46
C LYS A 64 5.75 9.98 -5.48
N ILE A 65 6.44 10.73 -4.62
CA ILE A 65 7.36 10.20 -3.62
C ILE A 65 6.71 10.30 -2.24
N ARG A 66 6.75 9.22 -1.47
CA ARG A 66 6.24 9.17 -0.11
C ARG A 66 7.37 9.01 0.89
N PHE A 67 7.56 10.01 1.73
CA PHE A 67 8.45 9.94 2.88
C PHE A 67 7.72 9.36 4.10
N LEU A 68 8.38 8.45 4.82
CA LEU A 68 7.90 7.91 6.09
C LEU A 68 9.05 7.79 7.09
N LEU A 69 8.78 8.09 8.35
CA LEU A 69 9.68 7.72 9.44
C LEU A 69 9.38 6.29 9.87
N ILE A 70 10.43 5.52 10.15
CA ILE A 70 10.33 4.15 10.65
C ILE A 70 11.14 3.96 11.93
N ASN A 71 10.78 2.96 12.73
CA ASN A 71 11.51 2.61 13.94
C ASN A 71 11.43 1.11 14.21
N SER A 72 12.56 0.49 14.59
CA SER A 72 12.66 -0.95 14.84
C SER A 72 12.54 -1.35 16.31
N ASP A 73 12.42 -0.40 17.26
CA ASP A 73 12.58 -0.57 18.72
C ASP A 73 13.90 -1.22 19.19
N LYS A 74 14.70 -1.80 18.29
CA LYS A 74 15.95 -2.55 18.57
C LYS A 74 17.13 -1.61 18.80
N HIS A 75 17.16 -0.48 18.11
CA HIS A 75 18.21 0.52 18.28
C HIS A 75 17.69 1.66 19.16
N LYS A 76 18.25 1.83 20.36
CA LYS A 76 18.10 3.05 21.17
C LYS A 76 18.78 4.24 20.49
N CYS A 77 18.46 4.55 19.23
CA CYS A 77 19.03 5.64 18.41
C CYS A 77 20.51 5.98 18.64
N ALA A 78 21.33 4.99 18.97
CA ALA A 78 22.77 5.12 18.87
C ALA A 78 23.09 5.38 17.39
N ASN A 79 24.16 6.11 17.11
CA ASN A 79 24.55 6.52 15.76
C ASN A 79 24.39 5.39 14.73
N ASN A 80 24.17 5.77 13.47
CA ASN A 80 23.69 4.98 12.34
C ASN A 80 22.15 5.01 12.16
N ARG A 81 21.70 5.30 10.94
CA ARG A 81 20.30 5.32 10.52
C ARG A 81 20.16 4.54 9.23
N LYS A 82 19.13 3.72 9.14
CA LYS A 82 18.75 3.10 7.87
C LYS A 82 17.93 4.06 7.03
N VAL A 83 18.25 4.12 5.75
CA VAL A 83 17.42 4.73 4.72
C VAL A 83 17.07 3.62 3.74
N LEU A 84 15.77 3.34 3.59
CA LEU A 84 15.25 2.36 2.64
C LEU A 84 14.51 3.11 1.54
N ILE A 85 14.89 2.88 0.30
CA ILE A 85 14.20 3.44 -0.86
C ILE A 85 13.60 2.30 -1.67
N TYR A 86 12.31 2.42 -1.97
CA TYR A 86 11.58 1.50 -2.82
C TYR A 86 11.10 2.27 -4.03
N ASP A 87 11.54 1.92 -5.23
CA ASP A 87 11.10 2.61 -6.45
C ASP A 87 10.60 1.66 -7.54
N ASN A 88 9.76 2.18 -8.43
CA ASN A 88 9.26 1.43 -9.58
C ASN A 88 9.46 2.18 -10.89
N LYS A 89 10.56 2.94 -11.04
CA LYS A 89 10.74 3.86 -12.18
C LYS A 89 10.98 3.18 -13.53
N SER A 90 11.22 1.87 -13.56
CA SER A 90 11.91 1.19 -14.68
C SER A 90 11.10 0.12 -15.41
N GLN A 91 9.81 -0.11 -15.08
CA GLN A 91 9.09 -1.28 -15.60
C GLN A 91 7.77 -0.93 -16.30
N GLU A 92 7.48 -1.63 -17.41
CA GLU A 92 6.16 -1.59 -18.08
C GLU A 92 5.12 -2.45 -17.34
N LEU A 93 5.59 -3.54 -16.70
CA LEU A 93 4.82 -4.45 -15.86
C LEU A 93 5.55 -4.64 -14.54
N PHE A 94 4.84 -4.51 -13.43
CA PHE A 94 5.43 -4.44 -12.10
C PHE A 94 5.13 -5.71 -11.31
N GLU A 95 6.15 -6.27 -10.65
CA GLU A 95 6.00 -7.26 -9.58
C GLU A 95 6.01 -6.63 -8.18
N GLY A 96 6.45 -5.37 -8.09
CA GLY A 96 6.62 -4.62 -6.86
C GLY A 96 7.56 -3.44 -7.09
N TYR A 97 8.30 -3.08 -6.05
CA TYR A 97 9.31 -2.03 -6.05
C TYR A 97 10.71 -2.62 -5.94
N GLU A 98 11.69 -2.01 -6.60
CA GLU A 98 13.09 -2.29 -6.37
C GLU A 98 13.53 -1.65 -5.06
N LYS A 99 14.24 -2.42 -4.23
CA LYS A 99 14.68 -2.00 -2.90
C LYS A 99 16.15 -1.61 -2.90
N HIS A 100 16.42 -0.45 -2.31
CA HIS A 100 17.76 0.05 -2.01
C HIS A 100 17.88 0.36 -0.52
N GLU A 101 18.96 -0.09 0.11
CA GLU A 101 19.21 0.12 1.54
C GLU A 101 20.56 0.80 1.75
N PHE A 102 20.52 1.90 2.49
CA PHE A 102 21.68 2.73 2.82
C PHE A 102 21.85 2.85 4.33
N ASN A 103 23.09 2.92 4.78
CA ASN A 103 23.42 3.30 6.16
C ASN A 103 23.96 4.73 6.18
N ALA A 104 23.24 5.63 6.86
CA ALA A 104 23.71 6.97 7.17
C ALA A 104 24.34 6.97 8.57
N SER A 105 25.47 7.63 8.79
CA SER A 105 26.14 7.64 10.12
C SER A 105 25.30 8.35 11.19
N ASN A 106 24.46 9.28 10.76
CA ASN A 106 23.52 10.04 11.56
C ASN A 106 22.38 10.59 10.67
N ILE A 107 21.37 11.21 11.29
CA ILE A 107 20.19 11.68 10.54
C ILE A 107 20.47 12.91 9.64
N TYR A 108 21.56 13.65 9.87
CA TYR A 108 21.89 14.83 9.07
C TYR A 108 22.41 14.47 7.67
N GLU A 109 22.99 13.27 7.51
CA GLU A 109 23.48 12.76 6.22
C GLU A 109 22.35 12.25 5.30
N VAL A 110 21.18 11.92 5.86
CA VAL A 110 20.06 11.30 5.13
C VAL A 110 19.61 12.14 3.94
N ALA A 111 19.51 13.46 4.11
CA ALA A 111 19.06 14.34 3.02
C ALA A 111 20.02 14.30 1.81
N GLY A 112 21.33 14.21 2.05
CA GLY A 112 22.32 14.09 0.98
C GLY A 112 22.20 12.77 0.23
N ILE A 113 22.07 11.66 0.97
CA ILE A 113 21.91 10.31 0.39
C ILE A 113 20.67 10.25 -0.50
N VAL A 114 19.53 10.75 -0.01
CA VAL A 114 18.28 10.75 -0.78
C VAL A 114 18.39 11.66 -2.00
N LYS A 115 19.02 12.84 -1.89
CA LYS A 115 19.22 13.75 -3.04
C LYS A 115 20.08 13.10 -4.14
N SER A 116 21.20 12.48 -3.77
CA SER A 116 22.04 11.75 -4.73
C SER A 116 21.28 10.61 -5.42
N TYR A 117 20.55 9.80 -4.65
CA TYR A 117 19.73 8.73 -5.23
C TYR A 117 18.67 9.27 -6.21
N LEU A 118 17.94 10.33 -5.83
CA LEU A 118 16.93 10.93 -6.69
C LEU A 118 17.53 11.58 -7.96
N ALA A 119 18.80 11.97 -7.93
CA ALA A 119 19.55 12.45 -9.09
C ALA A 119 20.06 11.31 -10.01
N GLY A 120 19.84 10.05 -9.65
CA GLY A 120 20.29 8.87 -10.41
C GLY A 120 21.73 8.44 -10.09
N GLU A 121 22.31 8.96 -9.01
CA GLU A 121 23.59 8.51 -8.49
C GLU A 121 23.38 7.32 -7.55
N VAL A 122 24.37 6.44 -7.43
CA VAL A 122 24.38 5.35 -6.44
C VAL A 122 25.27 5.80 -5.27
N PRO A 123 24.70 6.12 -4.08
CA PRO A 123 25.50 6.50 -2.92
C PRO A 123 26.47 5.39 -2.49
N ASP A 124 27.71 5.74 -2.16
CA ASP A 124 28.77 4.80 -1.69
C ASP A 124 28.39 4.01 -0.42
N CYS A 125 27.34 4.41 0.28
CA CYS A 125 26.85 3.81 1.51
C CYS A 125 25.76 2.74 1.31
N GLU A 126 25.54 2.30 0.07
CA GLU A 126 24.62 1.21 -0.26
C GLU A 126 25.11 -0.11 0.33
N VAL A 127 24.24 -0.79 1.07
CA VAL A 127 24.53 -2.06 1.75
C VAL A 127 24.19 -3.26 0.84
N GLY A 128 23.56 -2.99 -0.31
CA GLY A 128 23.08 -3.97 -1.28
C GLY A 128 21.58 -4.29 -1.13
N ASN A 129 21.00 -4.85 -2.20
CA ASN A 129 19.60 -5.28 -2.24
C ASN A 129 19.44 -6.63 -1.53
N ASN A 130 19.26 -6.58 -0.20
CA ASN A 130 18.91 -7.77 0.55
C ASN A 130 17.43 -8.08 0.27
N GLN A 131 17.09 -9.27 -0.26
CA GLN A 131 15.74 -9.76 -0.63
C GLN A 131 14.77 -9.90 0.56
N SER A 132 14.82 -8.96 1.50
CA SER A 132 14.03 -8.93 2.72
C SER A 132 12.75 -8.14 2.51
N ARG A 133 11.66 -8.65 3.10
CA ARG A 133 10.36 -7.99 3.18
C ARG A 133 10.33 -7.03 4.35
N ASP A 134 9.73 -5.87 4.17
CA ASP A 134 9.59 -4.84 5.17
C ASP A 134 8.10 -4.54 5.41
N ILE A 135 7.62 -4.93 6.59
CA ILE A 135 6.24 -4.71 7.02
C ILE A 135 6.17 -3.44 7.84
N LEU A 136 5.50 -2.42 7.32
CA LEU A 136 5.34 -1.12 7.97
C LEU A 136 4.01 -1.06 8.71
N VAL A 137 4.02 -1.13 10.03
CA VAL A 137 2.80 -1.00 10.86
C VAL A 137 2.66 0.45 11.32
N CYS A 138 1.53 1.10 10.99
CA CYS A 138 1.29 2.46 11.44
C CYS A 138 1.03 2.51 12.94
N THR A 139 1.94 3.12 13.71
CA THR A 139 1.82 3.29 15.16
C THR A 139 1.75 4.76 15.60
N HIS A 140 1.49 5.66 14.64
CA HIS A 140 1.62 7.10 14.81
C HIS A 140 0.49 7.74 15.64
N GLY A 141 0.54 7.55 16.96
CA GLY A 141 -0.50 7.94 17.90
C GLY A 141 -0.77 9.45 18.04
N SER A 142 0.27 10.27 17.85
CA SER A 142 0.19 11.73 17.85
C SER A 142 -0.60 12.26 16.65
N HIS A 143 -0.62 11.52 15.53
CA HIS A 143 -1.41 11.85 14.35
C HIS A 143 -2.86 11.38 14.47
N ASP A 144 -3.08 10.12 14.86
CA ASP A 144 -4.43 9.61 15.13
C ASP A 144 -4.44 8.55 16.24
N ARG A 145 -5.43 8.67 17.14
CA ARG A 145 -5.63 7.80 18.29
C ARG A 145 -5.84 6.32 17.91
N CYS A 146 -6.44 6.04 16.76
CA CYS A 146 -6.63 4.67 16.28
C CYS A 146 -5.30 4.01 15.91
N CYS A 147 -4.33 4.77 15.38
CA CYS A 147 -2.98 4.25 15.13
C CYS A 147 -2.27 3.87 16.43
N ALA A 148 -2.46 4.65 17.51
CA ALA A 148 -1.94 4.27 18.82
C ALA A 148 -2.65 3.03 19.39
N ARG A 149 -3.99 3.06 19.43
CA ARG A 149 -4.84 2.07 20.09
C ARG A 149 -4.75 0.69 19.46
N TYR A 150 -4.75 0.62 18.13
CA TYR A 150 -4.77 -0.63 17.39
C TYR A 150 -3.41 -0.99 16.78
N GLY A 151 -2.66 0.01 16.31
CA GLY A 151 -1.36 -0.20 15.65
C GLY A 151 -0.27 -0.70 16.60
N ASN A 152 -0.11 -0.13 17.81
CA ASN A 152 0.94 -0.59 18.74
C ASN A 152 0.75 -2.04 19.20
N PRO A 153 -0.44 -2.48 19.65
CA PRO A 153 -0.66 -3.89 19.97
C PRO A 153 -0.45 -4.81 18.77
N PHE A 154 -0.87 -4.39 17.57
CA PHE A 154 -0.65 -5.18 16.35
C PHE A 154 0.82 -5.27 15.97
N TYR A 155 1.61 -4.21 16.12
CA TYR A 155 3.07 -4.25 15.89
C TYR A 155 3.76 -5.32 16.78
N ALA A 156 3.39 -5.40 18.06
CA ALA A 156 3.91 -6.42 18.95
C ALA A 156 3.50 -7.84 18.52
N GLN A 157 2.24 -8.03 18.13
CA GLN A 157 1.74 -9.31 17.61
C GLN A 157 2.42 -9.70 16.30
N ALA A 158 2.59 -8.76 15.37
CA ALA A 158 3.24 -8.96 14.09
C ALA A 158 4.70 -9.37 14.27
N THR A 159 5.44 -8.67 15.14
CA THR A 159 6.84 -8.99 15.46
C THR A 159 6.97 -10.38 16.09
N ALA A 160 6.09 -10.72 17.05
CA ALA A 160 6.06 -12.05 17.65
C ALA A 160 5.74 -13.14 16.63
N LEU A 161 4.77 -12.90 15.74
CA LEU A 161 4.38 -13.85 14.70
C LEU A 161 5.49 -14.11 13.68
N VAL A 162 6.20 -13.06 13.24
CA VAL A 162 7.36 -13.20 12.34
C VAL A 162 8.45 -14.06 13.00
N SER A 163 8.70 -13.86 14.30
CA SER A 163 9.64 -14.69 15.05
C SER A 163 9.16 -16.14 15.21
N GLU A 164 7.87 -16.36 15.47
CA GLU A 164 7.27 -17.70 15.63
C GLU A 164 7.29 -18.51 14.33
N LEU A 165 7.10 -17.84 13.19
CA LEU A 165 7.15 -18.45 11.86
C LEU A 165 8.57 -18.56 11.30
N GLU A 166 9.59 -18.16 12.06
CA GLU A 166 11.00 -18.22 11.66
C GLU A 166 11.31 -17.48 10.35
N LEU A 167 10.57 -16.41 10.05
CA LEU A 167 10.71 -15.62 8.82
C LEU A 167 11.86 -14.62 8.94
N SER A 168 13.10 -15.12 8.85
CA SER A 168 14.33 -14.34 9.05
C SER A 168 14.56 -13.21 8.04
N ASP A 169 13.91 -13.29 6.88
CA ASP A 169 13.93 -12.31 5.79
C ASP A 169 12.84 -11.24 5.93
N VAL A 170 11.98 -11.30 6.96
CA VAL A 170 10.91 -10.32 7.20
C VAL A 170 11.28 -9.39 8.36
N ARG A 171 11.23 -8.08 8.12
CA ARG A 171 11.43 -7.03 9.13
C ARG A 171 10.13 -6.30 9.40
N VAL A 172 9.75 -6.19 10.67
CA VAL A 172 8.57 -5.42 11.08
C VAL A 172 9.00 -4.08 11.67
N TRP A 173 8.45 -3.00 11.12
CA TRP A 173 8.75 -1.63 11.51
C TRP A 173 7.52 -0.94 12.08
N LYS A 174 7.72 -0.13 13.12
CA LYS A 174 6.81 0.98 13.39
C LYS A 174 6.97 2.01 12.31
N SER A 175 5.87 2.59 11.84
CA SER A 175 5.88 3.61 10.79
C SER A 175 5.05 4.82 11.17
N SER A 176 5.49 6.00 10.70
CA SER A 176 4.70 7.22 10.72
C SER A 176 3.46 7.07 9.86
N HIS A 177 2.53 8.03 9.96
CA HIS A 177 1.25 7.90 9.29
C HIS A 177 1.38 7.83 7.75
N PHE A 178 0.72 6.83 7.16
CA PHE A 178 0.65 6.61 5.70
C PHE A 178 -0.79 6.53 5.16
N GLY A 179 -1.77 7.02 5.92
CA GLY A 179 -3.18 6.95 5.55
C GLY A 179 -3.89 5.69 6.07
N GLY A 180 -5.21 5.82 6.24
CA GLY A 180 -6.08 4.69 6.59
C GLY A 180 -6.20 4.42 8.10
N HIS A 181 -6.04 5.40 8.98
CA HIS A 181 -6.22 5.20 10.43
C HIS A 181 -7.61 4.71 10.83
N ARG A 182 -8.64 4.98 10.02
CA ARG A 182 -9.98 4.39 10.19
C ARG A 182 -10.05 2.91 9.84
N MET A 183 -9.01 2.35 9.24
CA MET A 183 -8.90 0.91 9.00
C MET A 183 -7.79 0.31 9.89
N ALA A 184 -7.50 0.94 11.03
CA ALA A 184 -6.46 0.45 11.93
C ALA A 184 -6.85 -0.92 12.56
N PRO A 185 -5.88 -1.81 12.76
CA PRO A 185 -4.45 -1.65 12.44
C PRO A 185 -4.17 -1.80 10.93
N THR A 186 -3.24 -0.99 10.43
CA THR A 186 -2.84 -0.96 9.02
C THR A 186 -1.39 -1.38 8.84
N ALA A 187 -1.09 -2.00 7.70
CA ALA A 187 0.26 -2.33 7.28
C ALA A 187 0.51 -2.04 5.80
N ILE A 188 1.77 -1.76 5.44
CA ILE A 188 2.29 -1.87 4.07
C ILE A 188 3.27 -3.03 4.05
N ASP A 189 3.14 -3.92 3.06
CA ASP A 189 4.08 -5.01 2.80
C ASP A 189 4.95 -4.63 1.59
N LEU A 190 6.23 -4.33 1.84
CA LEU A 190 7.23 -4.02 0.82
C LEU A 190 8.20 -5.21 0.67
N PRO A 191 8.76 -5.47 -0.52
CA PRO A 191 8.77 -4.62 -1.72
C PRO A 191 7.50 -4.70 -2.58
N ASP A 192 6.53 -5.56 -2.30
CA ASP A 192 5.29 -5.64 -3.09
C ASP A 192 4.57 -4.28 -3.16
N GLY A 193 4.55 -3.52 -2.07
CA GLY A 193 3.82 -2.25 -1.95
C GLY A 193 2.32 -2.47 -1.78
N ARG A 194 1.93 -3.55 -1.11
CA ARG A 194 0.52 -3.89 -0.86
C ARG A 194 0.05 -3.34 0.48
N TYR A 195 -1.13 -2.73 0.46
CA TYR A 195 -1.72 -2.08 1.63
C TYR A 195 -2.78 -2.97 2.27
N TYR A 196 -2.76 -3.00 3.60
CA TYR A 196 -3.71 -3.75 4.40
C TYR A 196 -4.29 -2.90 5.55
N GLY A 197 -5.49 -3.26 5.98
CA GLY A 197 -6.20 -2.67 7.10
C GLY A 197 -7.04 -3.72 7.84
N ASN A 198 -7.63 -3.33 8.97
CA ASN A 198 -8.43 -4.21 9.83
C ASN A 198 -7.69 -5.50 10.24
N LEU A 199 -6.36 -5.45 10.28
CA LEU A 199 -5.56 -6.66 10.46
C LEU A 199 -5.76 -7.29 11.83
N ASP A 200 -5.70 -8.61 11.84
CA ASP A 200 -5.57 -9.44 13.03
C ASP A 200 -4.42 -10.44 12.83
N ARG A 201 -4.16 -11.26 13.84
CA ARG A 201 -3.07 -12.24 13.77
C ARG A 201 -3.30 -13.32 12.70
N ILE A 202 -4.55 -13.67 12.40
CA ILE A 202 -4.88 -14.77 11.48
C ILE A 202 -4.69 -14.31 10.04
N SER A 203 -5.33 -13.21 9.65
CA SER A 203 -5.17 -12.56 8.35
C SER A 203 -3.71 -12.21 8.08
N PHE A 204 -2.99 -11.70 9.08
CA PHE A 204 -1.57 -11.38 8.93
C PHE A 204 -0.69 -12.61 8.74
N LYS A 205 -0.99 -13.74 9.41
CA LYS A 205 -0.31 -15.03 9.15
C LYS A 205 -0.51 -15.48 7.70
N SER A 206 -1.73 -15.39 7.19
CA SER A 206 -2.03 -15.74 5.80
C SER A 206 -1.24 -14.87 4.81
N ILE A 207 -1.17 -13.56 5.05
CA ILE A 207 -0.39 -12.61 4.23
C ILE A 207 1.12 -12.89 4.28
N LEU A 208 1.66 -13.14 5.47
CA LEU A 208 3.09 -13.44 5.63
C LEU A 208 3.48 -14.72 4.87
N THR A 209 2.67 -15.76 5.00
CA THR A 209 2.95 -17.09 4.43
C THR A 209 2.44 -17.25 3.00
N ARG A 210 1.68 -16.26 2.48
CA ARG A 210 0.91 -16.35 1.23
C ARG A 210 0.15 -17.67 1.12
N SER A 211 -0.58 -18.03 2.18
CA SER A 211 -1.28 -19.31 2.28
C SER A 211 -2.57 -19.20 3.11
N GLY A 212 -3.39 -20.24 3.06
CA GLY A 212 -4.69 -20.28 3.74
C GLY A 212 -5.82 -19.74 2.86
N ASP A 213 -6.96 -19.41 3.48
CA ASP A 213 -8.15 -18.93 2.79
C ASP A 213 -7.92 -17.54 2.18
N ILE A 214 -7.99 -17.45 0.85
CA ILE A 214 -7.80 -16.19 0.11
C ILE A 214 -8.94 -15.19 0.38
N GLU A 215 -10.13 -15.68 0.74
CA GLU A 215 -11.31 -14.85 0.98
C GLU A 215 -11.12 -13.88 2.14
N CYS A 216 -10.16 -14.14 3.05
CA CYS A 216 -9.82 -13.19 4.11
C CYS A 216 -9.43 -11.81 3.56
N LEU A 217 -8.87 -11.76 2.35
CA LEU A 217 -8.44 -10.51 1.70
C LEU A 217 -9.61 -9.60 1.34
N ASN A 218 -10.85 -10.10 1.25
CA ASN A 218 -12.02 -9.26 1.08
C ASN A 218 -12.22 -8.24 2.22
N GLN A 219 -11.71 -8.55 3.42
CA GLN A 219 -11.89 -7.71 4.61
C GLN A 219 -10.66 -6.86 4.95
N VAL A 220 -9.46 -7.32 4.55
CA VAL A 220 -8.19 -6.71 4.99
C VAL A 220 -7.38 -6.08 3.87
N TYR A 221 -7.66 -6.39 2.60
CA TYR A 221 -6.90 -5.85 1.48
C TYR A 221 -7.39 -4.46 1.07
N ARG A 222 -6.47 -3.49 1.08
CA ARG A 222 -6.77 -2.10 0.68
C ARG A 222 -6.43 -1.81 -0.78
N GLY A 223 -5.47 -2.55 -1.35
CA GLY A 223 -5.02 -2.41 -2.74
C GLY A 223 -3.51 -2.34 -2.89
N TRP A 224 -3.06 -2.43 -4.15
CA TRP A 224 -1.66 -2.36 -4.54
C TRP A 224 -1.22 -0.94 -4.88
N GLY A 225 -0.15 -0.47 -4.24
CA GLY A 225 0.40 0.88 -4.39
C GLY A 225 0.92 1.22 -5.80
N ILE A 226 1.15 0.23 -6.66
CA ILE A 226 1.49 0.47 -8.07
C ILE A 226 0.27 0.90 -8.90
N LEU A 227 -0.94 0.50 -8.47
CA LEU A 227 -2.19 0.70 -9.22
C LEU A 227 -2.90 1.96 -8.76
N PRO A 228 -3.53 2.72 -9.67
CA PRO A 228 -4.49 3.77 -9.28
C PRO A 228 -5.58 3.20 -8.38
N ASN A 229 -6.02 3.98 -7.40
CA ASN A 229 -7.01 3.58 -6.39
C ASN A 229 -8.27 2.93 -6.99
N GLN A 230 -8.77 3.47 -8.09
CA GLN A 230 -9.96 2.95 -8.77
C GLN A 230 -9.74 1.53 -9.29
N ILE A 231 -8.55 1.21 -9.80
CA ILE A 231 -8.21 -0.08 -10.42
C ILE A 231 -8.03 -1.18 -9.37
N GLN A 232 -7.71 -0.83 -8.12
CA GLN A 232 -7.46 -1.81 -7.05
C GLN A 232 -8.68 -2.72 -6.79
N VAL A 233 -9.91 -2.30 -7.12
CA VAL A 233 -11.08 -3.20 -7.07
C VAL A 233 -10.97 -4.36 -8.06
N LEU A 234 -10.44 -4.11 -9.27
CA LEU A 234 -10.21 -5.14 -10.28
C LEU A 234 -9.13 -6.11 -9.82
N GLU A 235 -8.08 -5.60 -9.19
CA GLU A 235 -7.02 -6.43 -8.65
C GLU A 235 -7.57 -7.43 -7.61
N ARG A 236 -8.49 -6.98 -6.74
CA ARG A 236 -9.11 -7.88 -5.76
C ARG A 236 -9.87 -9.02 -6.44
N GLU A 237 -10.62 -8.76 -7.51
CA GLU A 237 -11.30 -9.81 -8.29
C GLU A 237 -10.30 -10.87 -8.80
N PHE A 238 -9.11 -10.44 -9.21
CA PHE A 238 -8.06 -11.35 -9.66
C PHE A 238 -7.38 -12.09 -8.52
N ILE A 239 -7.19 -11.47 -7.37
CA ILE A 239 -6.74 -12.14 -6.14
C ILE A 239 -7.69 -13.28 -5.79
N ILE A 240 -9.00 -13.03 -5.80
CA ILE A 240 -10.00 -14.07 -5.49
C ILE A 240 -10.01 -15.17 -6.55
N ARG A 241 -9.86 -14.81 -7.83
CA ARG A 241 -9.85 -15.78 -8.94
C ARG A 241 -8.61 -16.68 -8.97
N TYR A 242 -7.43 -16.10 -8.75
CA TYR A 242 -6.15 -16.80 -8.89
C TYR A 242 -5.53 -17.21 -7.56
N GLY A 243 -6.13 -16.84 -6.44
CA GLY A 243 -5.59 -17.15 -5.13
C GLY A 243 -4.27 -16.43 -4.86
N TRP A 244 -3.44 -17.06 -4.04
CA TRP A 244 -2.12 -16.54 -3.67
C TRP A 244 -1.13 -16.47 -4.84
N ASP A 245 -1.37 -17.20 -5.94
CA ASP A 245 -0.52 -17.16 -7.13
C ASP A 245 -0.51 -15.79 -7.79
N TRP A 246 -1.59 -15.00 -7.65
CA TRP A 246 -1.67 -13.64 -8.17
C TRP A 246 -0.53 -12.74 -7.69
N PHE A 247 -0.02 -12.98 -6.48
CA PHE A 247 1.05 -12.18 -5.86
C PHE A 247 2.41 -12.37 -6.55
N ASN A 248 2.52 -13.34 -7.46
CA ASN A 248 3.73 -13.60 -8.26
C ASN A 248 3.62 -13.04 -9.69
N TYR A 249 2.49 -12.42 -10.05
CA TYR A 249 2.27 -11.94 -11.42
C TYR A 249 2.79 -10.53 -11.58
N LYS A 250 3.31 -10.24 -12.78
CA LYS A 250 3.68 -8.88 -13.18
C LYS A 250 2.45 -8.18 -13.73
N VAL A 251 2.14 -7.00 -13.21
CA VAL A 251 0.90 -6.28 -13.50
C VAL A 251 1.18 -4.82 -13.80
N SER A 252 0.43 -4.25 -14.73
CA SER A 252 0.28 -2.80 -14.89
C SER A 252 -1.19 -2.45 -15.05
N GLY A 253 -1.54 -1.20 -14.75
CA GLY A 253 -2.91 -0.75 -14.92
C GLY A 253 -3.02 0.75 -15.08
N CYS A 254 -3.94 1.16 -15.95
CA CYS A 254 -4.20 2.56 -16.25
C CYS A 254 -5.69 2.83 -16.41
N ILE A 255 -6.06 4.09 -16.18
CA ILE A 255 -7.40 4.58 -16.50
C ILE A 255 -7.36 5.04 -17.96
N VAL A 256 -8.16 4.39 -18.80
CA VAL A 256 -8.25 4.66 -20.24
C VAL A 256 -9.20 5.82 -20.49
N GLU A 257 -10.36 5.82 -19.81
CA GLU A 257 -11.40 6.83 -19.97
C GLU A 257 -12.02 7.20 -18.63
N LYS A 258 -12.52 8.44 -18.53
CA LYS A 258 -13.29 8.93 -17.38
C LYS A 258 -14.63 9.46 -17.87
N HIS A 259 -15.71 8.91 -17.33
CA HIS A 259 -17.08 9.34 -17.61
C HIS A 259 -17.52 10.33 -16.52
N LEU A 260 -17.64 11.61 -16.89
CA LEU A 260 -17.93 12.69 -15.95
C LEU A 260 -19.37 12.69 -15.42
N GLU A 261 -20.30 12.07 -16.13
CA GLU A 261 -21.73 12.11 -15.78
C GLU A 261 -22.10 11.20 -14.59
N ASN A 262 -21.34 10.12 -14.37
CA ASN A 262 -21.63 9.10 -13.37
C ASN A 262 -20.42 8.75 -12.47
N ASP A 263 -19.38 9.59 -12.49
CA ASP A 263 -18.08 9.30 -11.86
C ASP A 263 -17.51 7.93 -12.25
N GLY A 264 -17.81 7.47 -13.47
CA GLY A 264 -17.37 6.19 -14.01
C GLY A 264 -15.98 6.25 -14.63
N PHE A 265 -15.34 5.09 -14.74
CA PHE A 265 -14.02 4.94 -15.36
C PHE A 265 -13.98 3.71 -16.24
N VAL A 266 -13.24 3.77 -17.35
CA VAL A 266 -12.78 2.57 -18.05
C VAL A 266 -11.35 2.33 -17.62
N ALA A 267 -11.12 1.21 -16.95
CA ALA A 267 -9.81 0.79 -16.49
C ALA A 267 -9.29 -0.35 -17.34
N GLU A 268 -7.98 -0.38 -17.55
CA GLU A 268 -7.27 -1.47 -18.19
C GLU A 268 -6.22 -2.01 -17.22
N LEU A 269 -6.15 -3.33 -17.08
CA LEU A 269 -5.18 -4.04 -16.27
C LEU A 269 -4.53 -5.09 -17.15
N THR A 270 -3.21 -4.99 -17.31
CA THR A 270 -2.40 -5.96 -18.05
C THR A 270 -1.63 -6.81 -17.06
N PHE A 271 -1.59 -8.12 -17.27
CA PHE A 271 -0.78 -9.01 -16.45
C PHE A 271 -0.14 -10.15 -17.26
N GLU A 272 1.01 -10.61 -16.80
CA GLU A 272 1.73 -11.74 -17.39
C GLU A 272 1.55 -13.04 -16.62
N LYS A 273 1.36 -14.11 -17.37
CA LYS A 273 1.42 -15.49 -16.91
C LYS A 273 2.49 -16.23 -17.73
N VAL A 274 2.79 -17.46 -17.30
CA VAL A 274 3.73 -18.37 -17.98
C VAL A 274 3.33 -18.61 -19.44
N ASP A 275 2.03 -18.62 -19.74
CA ASP A 275 1.50 -18.89 -21.08
C ASP A 275 1.34 -17.66 -21.97
N GLY A 276 1.35 -16.43 -21.42
CA GLY A 276 1.31 -15.20 -22.20
C GLY A 276 0.90 -13.94 -21.41
N THR A 277 0.76 -12.83 -22.14
CA THR A 277 0.30 -11.54 -21.62
C THR A 277 -1.19 -11.36 -21.88
N TYR A 278 -1.91 -10.95 -20.84
CA TYR A 278 -3.36 -10.76 -20.85
C TYR A 278 -3.71 -9.32 -20.52
N ILE A 279 -4.70 -8.79 -21.22
CA ILE A 279 -5.22 -7.45 -21.01
C ILE A 279 -6.69 -7.58 -20.63
N TYR A 280 -7.06 -6.94 -19.52
CA TYR A 280 -8.42 -6.90 -19.03
C TYR A 280 -8.91 -5.47 -18.97
N ARG A 281 -10.01 -5.18 -19.65
CA ARG A 281 -10.62 -3.87 -19.66
C ARG A 281 -11.99 -3.93 -18.99
N ALA A 282 -12.27 -3.02 -18.08
CA ALA A 282 -13.52 -3.01 -17.35
C ALA A 282 -14.08 -1.59 -17.13
N GLU A 283 -15.41 -1.49 -17.15
CA GLU A 283 -16.13 -0.31 -16.69
C GLU A 283 -16.29 -0.38 -15.17
N LEU A 284 -15.77 0.65 -14.50
CA LEU A 284 -15.89 0.89 -13.07
C LEU A 284 -16.93 1.97 -12.84
N VAL A 285 -17.98 1.65 -12.10
CA VAL A 285 -19.03 2.60 -11.74
C VAL A 285 -19.10 2.74 -10.23
N LYS A 286 -19.54 3.92 -9.77
CA LYS A 286 -19.75 4.16 -8.34
C LYS A 286 -20.71 3.11 -7.77
N ASP A 287 -20.30 2.48 -6.68
CA ASP A 287 -21.11 1.57 -5.90
C ASP A 287 -21.82 2.36 -4.79
N GLU A 288 -23.07 2.77 -5.06
CA GLU A 288 -23.88 3.51 -4.08
C GLU A 288 -24.22 2.68 -2.84
N ALA A 289 -24.23 1.34 -2.93
CA ALA A 289 -24.56 0.47 -1.80
C ALA A 289 -23.37 0.34 -0.83
N LYS A 290 -22.14 0.37 -1.33
CA LYS A 290 -20.91 0.29 -0.51
C LYS A 290 -20.28 1.65 -0.20
N THR A 291 -20.71 2.72 -0.86
CA THR A 291 -20.24 4.07 -0.55
C THR A 291 -20.77 4.51 0.81
N VAL A 292 -19.86 4.92 1.71
CA VAL A 292 -20.20 5.27 3.10
C VAL A 292 -19.82 6.71 3.44
N LYS A 293 -20.58 7.33 4.34
CA LYS A 293 -20.26 8.61 4.95
C LYS A 293 -19.88 8.39 6.41
N LEU A 294 -18.67 8.81 6.77
CA LEU A 294 -18.14 8.64 8.13
C LEU A 294 -17.04 9.66 8.40
N LYS A 295 -16.71 9.83 9.68
CA LYS A 295 -15.57 10.66 10.09
C LYS A 295 -14.27 9.95 9.71
N GLY A 296 -13.50 10.55 8.81
CA GLY A 296 -12.27 9.96 8.32
C GLY A 296 -11.23 9.70 9.41
N SER A 297 -11.09 10.61 10.38
CA SER A 297 -10.13 10.56 11.49
C SER A 297 -10.81 10.74 12.85
N CYS A 298 -10.11 10.39 13.93
CA CYS A 298 -10.60 10.61 15.29
C CYS A 298 -10.80 12.10 15.61
N GLY A 299 -10.03 12.97 14.95
CA GLY A 299 -10.13 14.44 15.08
C GLY A 299 -11.09 15.10 14.09
N ALA A 300 -11.71 14.34 13.18
CA ALA A 300 -12.57 14.91 12.15
C ALA A 300 -13.83 15.55 12.75
N LYS A 301 -14.07 16.81 12.39
CA LYS A 301 -15.27 17.56 12.80
C LYS A 301 -16.51 17.18 12.00
N GLN A 302 -16.31 16.80 10.74
CA GLN A 302 -17.36 16.46 9.79
C GLN A 302 -17.10 15.11 9.16
N GLU A 303 -18.16 14.50 8.64
CA GLU A 303 -18.06 13.27 7.85
C GLU A 303 -17.55 13.57 6.45
N SER A 304 -16.93 12.58 5.85
CA SER A 304 -16.51 12.58 4.45
C SER A 304 -17.13 11.36 3.75
N GLU A 305 -17.41 11.51 2.46
CA GLU A 305 -17.87 10.40 1.64
C GLU A 305 -16.68 9.59 1.14
N PHE A 306 -16.73 8.27 1.35
CA PHE A 306 -15.73 7.31 0.89
C PHE A 306 -16.33 6.49 -0.23
N VAL A 307 -16.17 6.99 -1.44
CA VAL A 307 -16.68 6.39 -2.69
C VAL A 307 -16.06 5.01 -2.90
N LYS A 308 -16.90 4.04 -3.28
CA LYS A 308 -16.49 2.71 -3.70
C LYS A 308 -16.88 2.50 -5.16
N TYR A 309 -16.20 1.56 -5.80
CA TYR A 309 -16.44 1.21 -7.20
C TYR A 309 -16.80 -0.27 -7.30
N LEU A 310 -17.68 -0.60 -8.24
CA LEU A 310 -17.96 -1.97 -8.64
C LEU A 310 -17.60 -2.15 -10.12
N VAL A 311 -17.31 -3.39 -10.49
CA VAL A 311 -17.00 -3.80 -11.87
C VAL A 311 -18.31 -4.15 -12.56
N LYS A 312 -18.70 -3.40 -13.59
CA LYS A 312 -20.00 -3.56 -14.26
C LYS A 312 -19.90 -4.40 -15.54
N ASP A 313 -19.07 -3.95 -16.47
CA ASP A 313 -18.86 -4.61 -17.77
C ASP A 313 -17.37 -4.92 -17.92
N SER A 314 -17.02 -6.07 -18.49
CA SER A 314 -15.61 -6.46 -18.62
C SER A 314 -15.29 -7.30 -19.85
N TYR A 315 -14.10 -7.04 -20.39
CA TYR A 315 -13.59 -7.62 -21.62
C TYR A 315 -12.18 -8.15 -21.38
N PHE A 316 -11.89 -9.32 -21.93
CA PHE A 316 -10.63 -10.01 -21.76
C PHE A 316 -9.97 -10.26 -23.12
N TYR A 317 -8.70 -9.91 -23.23
CA TYR A 317 -7.93 -10.01 -24.47
C TYR A 317 -6.63 -10.78 -24.18
N SER A 318 -6.34 -11.82 -24.97
CA SER A 318 -5.02 -12.48 -24.97
C SER A 318 -4.20 -11.94 -26.13
N LYS A 319 -2.99 -11.44 -25.87
CA LYS A 319 -2.11 -10.93 -26.93
C LYS A 319 -1.49 -12.06 -27.78
N LYS A 320 -1.46 -13.29 -27.25
CA LYS A 320 -0.80 -14.43 -27.90
C LYS A 320 -1.62 -15.03 -29.04
N ASP A 321 -2.94 -15.05 -28.91
CA ASP A 321 -3.84 -15.75 -29.83
C ASP A 321 -4.70 -14.80 -30.68
N GLU A 322 -4.50 -13.47 -30.56
CA GLU A 322 -5.37 -12.40 -31.10
C GLU A 322 -6.87 -12.56 -30.77
N SER A 323 -7.24 -13.51 -29.92
CA SER A 323 -8.61 -13.87 -29.58
C SER A 323 -9.17 -12.98 -28.47
N ARG A 324 -10.40 -12.49 -28.68
CA ARG A 324 -11.20 -11.73 -27.71
C ARG A 324 -12.15 -12.66 -26.96
N PHE A 325 -12.24 -12.45 -25.66
CA PHE A 325 -13.21 -13.13 -24.80
C PHE A 325 -14.00 -12.10 -24.02
N VAL A 326 -15.31 -12.30 -23.88
CA VAL A 326 -16.13 -11.51 -22.97
C VAL A 326 -16.31 -12.32 -21.69
N ILE A 327 -16.01 -11.70 -20.55
CA ILE A 327 -16.26 -12.29 -19.24
C ILE A 327 -17.38 -11.46 -18.61
N TYR A 328 -18.56 -12.07 -18.47
CA TYR A 328 -19.64 -11.46 -17.72
C TYR A 328 -19.37 -11.61 -16.21
N PRO A 329 -19.68 -10.58 -15.39
CA PRO A 329 -19.59 -10.69 -13.93
C PRO A 329 -20.39 -11.91 -13.44
N GLY A 330 -19.74 -12.78 -12.65
CA GLY A 330 -20.37 -14.00 -12.10
C GLY A 330 -20.28 -15.26 -12.96
N ILE A 331 -19.67 -15.22 -14.16
CA ILE A 331 -19.41 -16.41 -14.98
C ILE A 331 -17.93 -16.84 -14.82
N PRO A 332 -17.64 -18.08 -14.36
CA PRO A 332 -16.26 -18.52 -14.12
C PRO A 332 -15.41 -18.70 -15.38
N GLN A 333 -16.06 -18.93 -16.53
CA GLN A 333 -15.39 -19.23 -17.80
C GLN A 333 -15.56 -18.09 -18.82
N PRO A 334 -14.47 -17.66 -19.50
CA PRO A 334 -14.55 -16.71 -20.60
C PRO A 334 -15.37 -17.28 -21.75
N ILE A 335 -16.26 -16.46 -22.33
CA ILE A 335 -16.96 -16.81 -23.57
C ILE A 335 -16.12 -16.25 -24.73
N LEU A 336 -15.68 -17.12 -25.63
CA LEU A 336 -14.98 -16.72 -26.87
C LEU A 336 -15.92 -15.83 -27.67
N VAL A 337 -15.48 -14.61 -27.98
CA VAL A 337 -16.15 -13.75 -28.94
C VAL A 337 -15.22 -13.67 -30.14
N GLU A 338 -15.46 -14.52 -31.14
CA GLU A 338 -14.79 -14.41 -32.44
C GLU A 338 -14.91 -12.97 -32.94
N ILE A 339 -13.79 -12.42 -33.40
CA ILE A 339 -13.67 -11.03 -33.83
C ILE A 339 -14.18 -10.91 -35.26
N MET A 340 -14.92 -9.83 -35.52
CA MET A 340 -15.02 -9.20 -36.84
C MET A 340 -13.78 -8.37 -37.13
#